data_AF-A0A0S9CML8-F1
#
_entry.id   AF-A0A0S9CML8-F1
#
_cell.length_a   1.000
_cell.length_b   1.000
_cell.length_c   1.000
_cell.angle_alpha   90.00
_cell.angle_beta   90.00
_cell.angle_gamma   90.00
#
_symmetry.space_group_name_H-M   'P 1'
#
loop_
_entity.id
_entity.type
_entity.pdbx_description
1 polymer ?
#
loop_
_entity_poly.entity_id
_entity_poly.type
_entity_poly.pdbx_seq_one_letter_code
_entity_poly.pdbx_strand_id
1 'polypeptide(L)'
;MKSKGTWQIAVGRVALAATLVVLPTPLFHVASGSADAGATGLFVVGLALLAGGLGFLGYGLRRRSRELNTARSYATREPSSLDEDRPVNPYELPKSYGAVPPL
;
A
#
# COMPACT_ATOMS: atom_id res chain seq x y z
N MET A 1 6.15 -10.09 7.99
CA MET A 1 6.98 -9.46 6.94
C MET A 1 6.54 -8.01 6.76
N LYS A 2 7.39 -7.02 7.11
CA LYS A 2 7.05 -5.59 6.95
C LYS A 2 7.32 -5.20 5.48
N SER A 3 6.26 -5.09 4.67
CA SER A 3 6.40 -4.73 3.24
C SER A 3 7.06 -3.35 3.14
N LYS A 4 8.09 -3.25 2.28
CA LYS A 4 8.81 -1.99 2.01
C LYS A 4 7.84 -0.87 1.57
N GLY A 5 6.68 -1.23 0.98
CA GLY A 5 5.63 -0.28 0.61
C GLY A 5 4.88 0.33 1.80
N THR A 6 4.73 -0.38 2.92
CA THR A 6 4.02 0.13 4.11
C THR A 6 4.73 1.32 4.74
N TRP A 7 6.07 1.30 4.77
CA TRP A 7 6.86 2.41 5.32
C TRP A 7 6.77 3.66 4.43
N GLN A 8 6.83 3.51 3.11
CA GLN A 8 6.68 4.62 2.16
C GLN A 8 5.32 5.29 2.26
N ILE A 9 4.25 4.51 2.48
CA ILE A 9 2.90 5.03 2.72
C ILE A 9 2.84 5.81 4.04
N ALA A 10 3.46 5.29 5.10
CA ALA A 10 3.48 5.96 6.41
C ALA A 10 4.21 7.32 6.34
N VAL A 11 5.41 7.34 5.75
CA VAL A 11 6.18 8.58 5.56
C VAL A 11 5.42 9.56 4.67
N GLY A 12 4.84 9.09 3.56
CA GLY A 12 4.02 9.93 2.67
C GLY A 12 2.83 10.56 3.39
N ARG A 13 2.14 9.81 4.25
CA ARG A 13 1.01 10.33 5.06
C ARG A 13 1.45 11.42 6.04
N VAL A 14 2.55 11.20 6.75
CA VAL A 14 3.07 12.20 7.71
C VAL A 14 3.51 13.47 6.99
N ALA A 15 4.21 13.33 5.86
CA ALA A 15 4.62 14.49 5.04
C ALA A 15 3.42 15.30 4.54
N LEU A 16 2.35 14.63 4.07
CA LEU A 16 1.11 15.33 3.67
C LEU A 16 0.42 16.00 4.87
N ALA A 17 0.35 15.35 6.03
CA ALA A 17 -0.21 15.98 7.23
C ALA A 17 0.59 17.22 7.65
N ALA A 18 1.92 17.16 7.57
CA ALA A 18 2.78 18.31 7.83
C ALA A 18 2.51 19.47 6.86
N THR A 19 2.20 19.19 5.59
CA THR A 19 1.88 20.26 4.62
C THR A 19 0.62 21.03 4.97
N LEU A 20 -0.39 20.37 5.56
CA LEU A 20 -1.61 21.04 6.00
C LEU A 20 -1.37 22.03 7.13
N VAL A 21 -0.31 21.84 7.91
CA VAL A 21 0.07 22.74 9.01
C VAL A 21 1.03 23.83 8.51
N VAL A 22 2.03 23.46 7.70
CA VAL A 22 3.12 24.35 7.31
C VAL A 22 2.73 25.28 6.15
N LEU A 23 1.92 24.82 5.19
CA LEU A 23 1.70 25.53 3.93
C LEU A 23 0.67 26.69 3.97
N PRO A 24 -0.43 26.67 4.76
CA PRO A 24 -1.49 27.67 4.63
C PRO A 24 -1.02 29.12 4.85
N THR A 25 -0.27 29.36 5.93
CA THR A 25 0.23 30.68 6.29
C THR A 25 1.23 31.24 5.27
N PRO A 26 2.33 30.54 4.90
CA PRO A 26 3.25 31.05 3.90
C PRO A 26 2.63 31.15 2.51
N LEU A 27 1.68 30.27 2.15
CA LEU A 27 0.94 30.38 0.89
C LEU A 27 0.12 31.67 0.84
N PHE A 28 -0.54 32.05 1.94
CA PHE A 28 -1.27 33.32 2.03
C PHE A 28 -0.34 34.52 1.88
N HIS A 29 0.82 34.51 2.55
CA HIS A 29 1.81 35.58 2.42
C HIS A 29 2.36 35.73 1.00
N VAL A 30 2.65 34.61 0.33
CA VAL A 30 3.10 34.62 -1.07
C VAL A 30 1.99 35.08 -2.01
N ALA A 31 0.76 34.61 -1.84
CA ALA A 31 -0.37 34.99 -2.69
C ALA A 31 -0.80 36.45 -2.52
N SER A 32 -0.65 37.01 -1.32
CA SER A 32 -0.93 38.42 -1.03
C SER A 32 0.22 39.37 -1.40
N GLY A 33 1.35 38.85 -1.87
CA GLY A 33 2.53 39.65 -2.20
C GLY A 33 3.23 40.25 -0.96
N SER A 34 2.91 39.77 0.24
CA SER A 34 3.48 40.22 1.52
C SER A 34 4.57 39.29 2.06
N ALA A 35 5.08 38.38 1.23
CA ALA A 35 6.05 37.38 1.64
C ALA A 35 7.42 38.01 1.91
N ASP A 36 7.90 37.82 3.14
CA ASP A 36 9.28 38.03 3.50
C ASP A 36 10.13 36.78 3.17
N ALA A 37 11.44 36.87 3.41
CA ALA A 37 12.36 35.75 3.17
C ALA A 37 11.98 34.50 3.99
N GLY A 38 11.45 34.69 5.20
CA GLY A 38 11.00 33.61 6.08
C GLY A 38 9.78 32.87 5.52
N ALA A 39 8.72 33.60 5.14
CA ALA A 39 7.52 33.04 4.53
C ALA A 39 7.84 32.35 3.20
N THR A 40 8.73 32.94 2.40
CA THR A 40 9.17 32.34 1.12
C THR A 40 9.91 31.02 1.36
N GLY A 41 10.80 30.96 2.35
CA GLY A 41 11.49 29.72 2.72
C GLY A 41 10.52 28.63 3.18
N LEU A 42 9.58 28.96 4.07
CA LEU A 42 8.55 28.03 4.54
C LEU A 42 7.62 27.58 3.41
N PHE A 43 7.32 28.45 2.46
CA PHE A 43 6.54 28.10 1.27
C PHE A 43 7.27 27.03 0.43
N VAL A 44 8.55 27.22 0.14
CA VAL A 44 9.37 26.25 -0.59
C VAL A 44 9.46 24.91 0.15
N VAL A 45 9.66 24.94 1.47
CA VAL A 45 9.67 23.72 2.30
C VAL A 45 8.31 23.02 2.25
N GLY A 46 7.21 23.77 2.33
CA GLY A 46 5.86 23.23 2.20
C GLY A 46 5.62 22.56 0.85
N LEU A 47 6.08 23.17 -0.25
CA LEU A 47 6.01 22.56 -1.58
C LEU A 47 6.86 21.28 -1.70
N ALA A 48 8.06 21.27 -1.12
CA ALA A 48 8.93 20.09 -1.10
C ALA A 48 8.29 18.94 -0.31
N LEU A 49 7.69 19.23 0.85
CA LEU A 49 6.95 18.26 1.65
C LEU A 49 5.72 17.73 0.90
N LEU A 50 5.03 18.60 0.15
CA LEU A 50 3.83 18.22 -0.62
C LEU A 50 4.22 17.27 -1.75
N ALA A 51 5.18 17.68 -2.60
CA ALA A 51 5.67 16.89 -3.72
C ALA A 51 6.28 15.56 -3.24
N GLY A 52 7.09 15.59 -2.19
CA GLY A 52 7.66 14.39 -1.57
C GLY A 52 6.59 13.48 -0.99
N GLY A 53 5.63 14.03 -0.25
CA GLY A 53 4.52 13.29 0.36
C GLY A 53 3.66 12.56 -0.66
N LEU A 54 3.25 13.26 -1.74
CA LEU A 54 2.53 12.66 -2.87
C LEU A 54 3.37 11.60 -3.58
N GLY A 55 4.66 11.85 -3.81
CA GLY A 55 5.58 10.90 -4.45
C GLY A 55 5.72 9.61 -3.66
N PHE A 56 6.00 9.70 -2.36
CA PHE A 56 6.14 8.53 -1.48
C PHE A 56 4.84 7.76 -1.33
N LEU A 57 3.71 8.46 -1.18
CA LEU A 57 2.40 7.84 -1.07
C LEU A 57 2.01 7.12 -2.36
N GLY A 58 2.13 7.79 -3.51
CA GLY A 58 1.82 7.21 -4.82
C GLY A 58 2.70 6.02 -5.17
N TYR A 59 4.02 6.12 -4.94
CA TYR A 59 4.94 5.02 -5.18
C TYR A 59 4.67 3.83 -4.24
N GLY A 60 4.44 4.10 -2.95
CA GLY A 60 4.12 3.07 -1.96
C GLY A 60 2.81 2.32 -2.29
N LEU A 61 1.77 3.06 -2.71
CA LEU A 61 0.50 2.47 -3.16
C LEU A 61 0.67 1.66 -4.44
N ARG A 62 1.41 2.17 -5.43
CA ARG A 62 1.69 1.45 -6.69
C ARG A 62 2.42 0.14 -6.44
N ARG A 63 3.42 0.15 -5.54
CA ARG A 63 4.16 -1.06 -5.16
C ARG A 63 3.28 -2.06 -4.44
N ARG A 64 2.48 -1.61 -3.47
CA ARG A 64 1.53 -2.45 -2.74
C ARG A 64 0.47 -3.04 -3.67
N SER A 65 -0.03 -2.26 -4.63
CA SER A 65 -0.97 -2.72 -5.65
C SER A 65 -0.35 -3.82 -6.52
N ARG A 66 0.91 -3.65 -6.96
CA ARG A 66 1.65 -4.71 -7.67
C ARG A 66 1.80 -5.96 -6.82
N GLU A 67 2.19 -5.85 -5.55
CA GLU A 67 2.33 -7.00 -4.64
C GLU A 67 1.01 -7.77 -4.45
N LEU A 68 -0.14 -7.09 -4.47
CA LEU A 68 -1.46 -7.72 -4.36
C LEU A 68 -1.94 -8.33 -5.68
N ASN A 69 -1.63 -7.69 -6.81
CA ASN A 69 -2.05 -8.13 -8.15
C ASN A 69 -1.09 -9.15 -8.78
N THR A 70 0.14 -9.30 -8.25
CA THR A 70 0.98 -10.44 -8.59
C THR A 70 0.24 -11.69 -8.16
N ALA A 71 -0.14 -12.52 -9.13
CA ALA A 71 -0.73 -13.82 -8.87
C ALA A 71 0.14 -14.54 -7.83
N ARG A 72 -0.41 -14.82 -6.64
CA ARG A 72 0.22 -15.77 -5.74
C ARG A 72 0.26 -17.07 -6.49
N SER A 73 1.43 -17.43 -7.01
CA SER A 73 1.66 -18.78 -7.46
C SER A 73 1.49 -19.64 -6.22
N TYR A 74 0.33 -20.29 -6.11
CA TYR A 74 0.10 -21.40 -5.18
C TYR A 74 0.91 -22.65 -5.60
N ALA A 75 1.96 -22.47 -6.41
CA ALA A 75 2.83 -23.53 -6.91
C ALA A 75 3.58 -24.25 -5.79
N THR A 76 3.66 -23.66 -4.59
CA THR A 76 4.24 -24.27 -3.38
C THR A 76 3.19 -24.68 -2.35
N ARG A 77 1.89 -24.59 -2.67
CA ARG A 77 0.88 -25.27 -1.87
C ARG A 77 0.91 -26.72 -2.31
N GLU A 78 1.23 -27.63 -1.40
CA GLU A 78 0.99 -29.06 -1.61
C GLU A 78 -0.42 -29.19 -2.23
N PRO A 79 -0.58 -29.79 -3.42
CA PRO A 79 -1.89 -29.95 -4.00
C PRO A 79 -2.77 -30.65 -2.96
N SER A 80 -3.90 -30.04 -2.60
CA SER A 80 -4.79 -30.58 -1.55
C SER A 80 -5.38 -31.95 -1.91
N SER A 81 -5.18 -32.38 -3.15
CA SER A 81 -5.46 -33.70 -3.69
C SER A 81 -4.54 -33.91 -4.90
N LEU A 82 -3.94 -35.09 -5.03
CA LEU A 82 -3.32 -35.51 -6.29
C LEU A 82 -4.40 -35.49 -7.39
N ASP A 83 -4.05 -35.12 -8.63
CA ASP A 83 -5.04 -34.99 -9.73
C ASP A 83 -5.74 -36.33 -10.03
N GLU A 84 -5.11 -37.45 -9.64
CA GLU A 84 -5.64 -38.82 -9.68
C GLU A 84 -6.80 -39.05 -8.67
N ASP A 85 -6.84 -38.31 -7.57
CA ASP A 85 -7.88 -38.37 -6.53
C ASP A 85 -9.02 -37.38 -6.78
N ARG A 86 -8.96 -36.64 -7.89
CA ARG A 86 -10.00 -35.68 -8.25
C ARG A 86 -11.26 -36.45 -8.66
N PRO A 87 -12.41 -36.20 -8.03
CA PRO A 87 -13.65 -36.84 -8.44
C PRO A 87 -13.95 -36.49 -9.90
N VAL A 88 -14.21 -37.51 -10.73
CA VAL A 88 -14.59 -37.37 -12.14
C VAL A 88 -15.91 -36.59 -12.26
N ASN A 89 -16.73 -36.67 -11.22
CA ASN A 89 -17.97 -35.91 -11.09
C ASN A 89 -17.74 -34.62 -10.27
N PRO A 90 -17.97 -33.42 -10.84
CA PRO A 90 -17.83 -32.15 -10.13
C PRO A 90 -18.75 -31.97 -8.92
N TYR A 91 -19.80 -32.79 -8.80
CA TYR A 91 -20.77 -32.76 -7.70
C TYR A 91 -20.55 -33.85 -6.66
N GLU A 92 -19.55 -34.72 -6.85
CA GLU A 92 -19.20 -35.71 -5.84
C GLU A 92 -18.44 -35.06 -4.69
N LEU A 93 -18.86 -35.40 -3.47
CA LEU A 93 -18.10 -35.05 -2.27
C LEU A 93 -16.70 -35.66 -2.38
N PRO A 94 -15.62 -34.88 -2.26
CA PRO A 94 -14.28 -35.42 -2.28
C PRO A 94 -14.15 -36.45 -1.17
N LYS A 95 -13.58 -37.61 -1.48
CA LYS A 95 -13.23 -38.61 -0.47
C LYS A 95 -12.22 -37.95 0.47
N SER A 96 -12.70 -37.50 1.62
CA SER A 96 -11.89 -36.85 2.62
C SER A 96 -10.78 -37.82 3.04
N TYR A 97 -9.54 -37.54 2.66
CA TYR A 97 -8.39 -38.18 3.28
C TYR A 97 -8.48 -37.95 4.80
N GLY A 98 -8.73 -39.02 5.55
CA GLY A 98 -8.54 -39.04 7.01
C GLY A 98 -9.78 -39.02 7.91
N ALA A 99 -11.01 -39.07 7.41
CA ALA A 99 -12.18 -39.28 8.27
C ALA A 99 -12.47 -40.78 8.42
N VAL A 100 -11.70 -41.47 9.26
CA VAL A 100 -12.10 -42.80 9.75
C VAL A 100 -13.32 -42.59 10.64
N PRO A 101 -14.49 -43.19 10.35
CA PRO A 101 -15.64 -43.08 11.25
C PRO A 101 -15.27 -43.73 12.60
N PRO A 102 -15.57 -43.07 13.74
CA PRO A 102 -15.40 -43.73 15.03
C PRO A 102 -16.36 -44.93 15.11
N LEU A 103 -15.81 -46.06 15.58
CA LEU A 103 -16.53 -47.32 15.84
C LEU A 103 -17.68 -47.14 16.84
#